data_AF-A0AA86PA77-F1
#
_entry.id   AF-A0AA86PA77-F1
#
_cell.length_a   1.000
_cell.length_b   1.000
_cell.length_c   1.000
_cell.angle_alpha   90.00
_cell.angle_beta   90.00
_cell.angle_gamma   90.00
#
_symmetry.space_group_name_H-M   'P 1'
#
loop_
_entity.id
_entity.type
_entity.pdbx_description
1 polymer ?
#
loop_
_entity_poly.entity_id
_entity_poly.type
_entity_poly.pdbx_seq_one_letter_code
_entity_poly.pdbx_strand_id
1 'polypeptide(L)'
;MYIVLYVSSSLTNLKEGVEDNICASLTPYMDLTPSQLYPSVDFREMQLITAAKDQGNCNSSYAFQTIAIMENSILRDKKYLNEFWQSKANVSSLSLSEQFLMSNSICKGCNYCNGGRFDIELNLIIPFNQYQIMIFPSLDEIQTFELTENFPYKYSANFDNWKQRIQLKSVLDINNYLTPVQILTNKNEKCGQ
;
A
#
# COMPACT_ATOMS: atom_id res chain seq x y z
N MET A 1 -12.55 7.68 10.53
CA MET A 1 -11.39 6.97 11.11
C MET A 1 -10.50 6.62 9.93
N TYR A 2 -9.30 7.19 9.86
CA TYR A 2 -8.32 6.97 8.79
C TYR A 2 -7.33 5.90 9.25
N ILE A 3 -6.87 5.00 8.39
CA ILE A 3 -5.65 4.23 8.69
C ILE A 3 -4.49 5.21 8.53
N VAL A 4 -3.87 5.54 9.66
CA VAL A 4 -2.58 6.22 9.68
C VAL A 4 -1.53 5.13 9.52
N LEU A 5 -0.85 5.13 8.38
CA LEU A 5 0.35 4.33 8.20
C LEU A 5 1.49 4.99 8.94
N TYR A 6 1.84 4.44 10.11
CA TYR A 6 3.05 4.82 10.82
C TYR A 6 4.27 4.30 10.04
N VAL A 7 4.87 5.17 9.23
CA VAL A 7 6.23 4.97 8.76
C VAL A 7 7.15 5.49 9.86
N SER A 8 7.74 4.56 10.63
CA SER A 8 8.67 4.86 11.71
C SER A 8 9.80 5.78 11.24
N SER A 9 10.10 6.78 12.06
CA SER A 9 11.07 7.87 11.88
C SER A 9 12.54 7.41 11.91
N SER A 10 12.93 6.48 11.03
CA SER A 10 14.33 6.13 10.82
C SER A 10 14.97 6.88 9.63
N LEU A 11 14.36 8.00 9.19
CA LEU A 11 14.89 8.91 8.16
C LEU A 11 15.57 10.16 8.74
N THR A 12 16.03 10.10 10.00
CA THR A 12 16.69 11.24 10.68
C THR A 12 18.03 11.69 10.08
N ASN A 13 18.48 11.16 8.94
CA ASN A 13 19.79 11.50 8.36
C ASN A 13 19.77 11.95 6.89
N LEU A 14 18.62 12.32 6.31
CA LEU A 14 18.62 13.10 5.06
C LEU A 14 18.58 14.59 5.41
N LYS A 15 19.74 15.10 5.82
CA LYS A 15 20.01 16.53 5.87
C LYS A 15 20.11 17.06 4.44
N GLU A 16 19.43 18.18 4.22
CA GLU A 16 19.61 19.16 3.14
C GLU A 16 19.14 18.74 1.73
N GLY A 17 17.93 19.22 1.39
CA GLY A 17 17.52 19.40 0.00
C GLY A 17 16.07 19.02 -0.27
N VAL A 18 15.24 20.04 -0.52
CA VAL A 18 13.83 20.00 -0.97
C VAL A 18 12.80 19.94 0.18
N GLU A 19 12.38 21.13 0.61
CA GLU A 19 11.27 21.42 1.54
C GLU A 19 9.88 21.24 0.88
N ASP A 20 9.64 20.15 0.18
CA ASP A 20 8.26 19.71 -0.07
C ASP A 20 7.94 18.65 0.99
N ASN A 21 7.41 19.12 2.12
CA ASN A 21 6.91 18.26 3.17
C ASN A 21 5.85 17.33 2.57
N ILE A 22 6.19 16.06 2.36
CA ILE A 22 5.19 15.00 2.24
C ILE A 22 4.53 14.92 3.61
N CYS A 23 3.51 15.74 3.80
CA CYS A 23 2.61 15.59 4.91
C CYS A 23 1.78 14.33 4.59
N ALA A 24 2.24 13.17 5.06
CA ALA A 24 1.31 12.11 5.40
C ALA A 24 0.24 12.81 6.25
N SER A 25 -1.01 12.80 5.82
CA SER A 25 -2.02 13.57 6.50
C SER A 25 -2.08 13.13 7.95
N LEU A 26 -1.53 13.97 8.80
CA LEU A 26 -1.85 14.07 10.20
C LEU A 26 -3.28 14.61 10.26
N THR A 27 -4.24 13.84 9.71
CA THR A 27 -5.63 13.99 10.12
C THR A 27 -5.64 13.87 11.66
N PRO A 28 -6.51 14.61 12.35
CA PRO A 28 -6.25 15.31 13.63
C PRO A 28 -6.17 14.40 14.87
N TYR A 29 -5.62 13.20 14.74
CA TYR A 29 -5.34 12.28 15.82
C TYR A 29 -4.18 12.74 16.73
N MET A 30 -3.45 13.80 16.35
CA MET A 30 -2.42 14.38 17.22
C MET A 30 -2.99 15.08 18.47
N ASP A 31 -4.32 15.20 18.62
CA ASP A 31 -4.97 15.74 19.82
C ASP A 31 -5.91 14.74 20.52
N LEU A 32 -5.71 13.42 20.32
CA LEU A 32 -6.38 12.45 21.19
C LEU A 32 -5.64 12.32 22.51
N THR A 33 -6.26 12.78 23.59
CA THR A 33 -5.90 12.40 24.94
C THR A 33 -6.13 10.90 25.16
N PRO A 34 -5.39 10.24 26.07
CA PRO A 34 -5.59 8.82 26.36
C PRO A 34 -7.04 8.45 26.73
N SER A 35 -7.82 9.38 27.29
CA SER A 35 -9.24 9.19 27.61
C SER A 35 -10.17 9.17 26.39
N GLN A 36 -9.70 9.62 25.22
CA GLN A 36 -10.44 9.58 23.95
C GLN A 36 -10.12 8.33 23.11
N LEU A 37 -9.14 7.52 23.53
CA LEU A 37 -8.84 6.24 22.89
C LEU A 37 -9.72 5.14 23.47
N TYR A 38 -10.14 4.21 22.61
CA TYR A 38 -10.74 2.98 23.09
C TYR A 38 -9.71 2.16 23.87
N PRO A 39 -10.08 1.53 25.00
CA PRO A 39 -9.15 0.75 25.82
C PRO A 39 -8.63 -0.51 25.10
N SER A 40 -9.37 -1.00 24.11
CA SER A 40 -8.96 -2.07 23.20
C SER A 40 -9.61 -1.87 21.84
N VAL A 41 -8.93 -2.32 20.78
CA VAL A 41 -9.41 -2.24 19.40
C VAL A 41 -9.08 -3.55 18.69
N ASP A 42 -10.08 -4.15 18.07
CA ASP A 42 -9.91 -5.31 17.18
C ASP A 42 -10.58 -5.03 15.83
N PHE A 43 -9.77 -4.85 14.78
CA PHE A 43 -10.28 -4.58 13.44
C PHE A 43 -10.99 -5.76 12.80
N ARG A 44 -10.85 -6.99 13.34
CA ARG A 44 -11.61 -8.16 12.89
C ARG A 44 -13.08 -8.04 13.28
N GLU A 45 -13.36 -7.58 14.50
CA GLU A 45 -14.73 -7.32 14.99
C GLU A 45 -15.43 -6.25 14.13
N MET A 46 -14.65 -5.31 13.61
CA MET A 46 -15.13 -4.25 12.71
C MET A 46 -15.26 -4.67 11.23
N GLN A 47 -14.99 -5.94 10.90
CA GLN A 47 -15.00 -6.44 9.51
C GLN A 47 -14.03 -5.67 8.59
N LEU A 48 -12.85 -5.31 9.10
CA LEU A 48 -11.80 -4.61 8.35
C LEU A 48 -10.58 -5.49 8.04
N ILE A 49 -10.57 -6.74 8.48
CA ILE A 49 -9.45 -7.67 8.29
C ILE A 49 -9.95 -8.88 7.50
N THR A 50 -9.29 -9.18 6.39
CA THR A 50 -9.53 -10.35 5.54
C THR A 50 -8.94 -11.62 6.17
N ALA A 51 -9.23 -12.77 5.59
CA ALA A 51 -8.67 -14.04 6.05
C ALA A 51 -7.13 -14.06 5.99
N ALA A 52 -6.52 -14.77 6.93
CA ALA A 52 -5.08 -14.98 6.92
C ALA A 52 -4.65 -15.71 5.63
N LYS A 53 -3.50 -15.28 5.08
CA LYS A 53 -2.88 -15.86 3.87
C LYS A 53 -1.50 -16.43 4.20
N ASP A 54 -1.00 -17.30 3.34
CA ASP A 54 0.29 -17.99 3.52
C ASP A 54 1.29 -17.59 2.42
N GLN A 55 2.47 -17.09 2.83
CA GLN A 55 3.56 -16.71 1.93
C GLN A 55 4.45 -17.89 1.53
N GLY A 56 4.28 -19.06 2.14
CA GLY A 56 5.10 -20.24 1.91
C GLY A 56 6.59 -19.98 2.16
N ASN A 57 7.46 -20.60 1.35
CA ASN A 57 8.92 -20.52 1.50
C ASN A 57 9.53 -19.32 0.74
N CYS A 58 8.81 -18.22 0.64
CA CYS A 58 9.26 -16.98 0.01
C CYS A 58 9.32 -15.88 1.07
N ASN A 59 10.40 -15.10 1.16
CA ASN A 59 10.47 -13.97 2.11
C ASN A 59 9.69 -12.74 1.60
N SER A 60 8.41 -12.93 1.26
CA SER A 60 7.53 -11.90 0.70
C SER A 60 6.59 -11.26 1.70
N SER A 61 6.86 -11.36 3.00
CA SER A 61 6.01 -10.80 4.06
C SER A 61 5.71 -9.31 3.86
N TYR A 62 6.65 -8.56 3.26
CA TYR A 62 6.45 -7.15 2.90
C TYR A 62 5.26 -6.95 1.94
N ALA A 63 5.09 -7.82 0.95
CA ALA A 63 3.99 -7.73 -0.02
C ALA A 63 2.66 -8.10 0.64
N PHE A 64 2.66 -9.13 1.48
CA PHE A 64 1.47 -9.53 2.25
C PHE A 64 1.03 -8.42 3.21
N GLN A 65 1.98 -7.76 3.88
CA GLN A 65 1.70 -6.63 4.75
C GLN A 65 1.11 -5.45 3.98
N THR A 66 1.70 -5.09 2.84
CA THR A 66 1.17 -4.04 1.96
C THR A 66 -0.24 -4.38 1.49
N ILE A 67 -0.48 -5.60 1.00
CA ILE A 67 -1.80 -6.04 0.57
C ILE A 67 -2.82 -5.98 1.73
N ALA A 68 -2.47 -6.45 2.92
CA ALA A 68 -3.36 -6.41 4.07
C ALA A 68 -3.77 -4.97 4.44
N ILE A 69 -2.84 -4.01 4.36
CA ILE A 69 -3.11 -2.58 4.57
C ILE A 69 -4.08 -2.03 3.52
N MET A 70 -3.89 -2.42 2.25
CA MET A 70 -4.73 -1.97 1.13
C MET A 70 -6.14 -2.56 1.22
N GLU A 71 -6.24 -3.85 1.54
CA GLU A 71 -7.53 -4.51 1.81
C GLU A 71 -8.27 -3.84 2.97
N ASN A 72 -7.57 -3.53 4.08
CA ASN A 72 -8.16 -2.80 5.20
C ASN A 72 -8.67 -1.41 4.77
N SER A 73 -7.91 -0.71 3.92
CA SER A 73 -8.29 0.61 3.38
C SER A 73 -9.55 0.51 2.51
N ILE A 74 -9.62 -0.49 1.62
CA ILE A 74 -10.78 -0.76 0.77
C ILE A 74 -12.02 -1.08 1.62
N LEU A 75 -11.90 -1.94 2.64
CA LEU A 75 -13.00 -2.30 3.51
C LEU A 75 -13.52 -1.09 4.30
N ARG A 76 -12.61 -0.27 4.84
CA ARG A 76 -12.93 0.93 5.61
C ARG A 76 -13.64 1.98 4.78
N ASP A 77 -13.15 2.23 3.56
CA ASP A 77 -13.61 3.33 2.70
C ASP A 77 -14.63 2.89 1.66
N LYS A 78 -15.13 1.64 1.74
CA LYS A 78 -16.08 1.03 0.81
C LYS A 78 -17.12 2.00 0.23
N LYS A 79 -17.78 2.80 1.07
CA LYS A 79 -18.83 3.75 0.66
C LYS A 79 -18.39 4.85 -0.33
N TYR A 80 -17.09 5.08 -0.46
CA TYR A 80 -16.50 6.09 -1.34
C TYR A 80 -15.88 5.49 -2.60
N LEU A 81 -15.90 4.17 -2.75
CA LEU A 81 -15.33 3.49 -3.91
C LEU A 81 -16.34 3.44 -5.06
N ASN A 82 -15.87 3.12 -6.27
CA ASN A 82 -16.76 2.86 -7.40
C ASN A 82 -17.58 1.56 -7.19
N GLU A 83 -18.58 1.33 -8.05
CA GLU A 83 -19.49 0.17 -7.92
C GLU A 83 -18.75 -1.18 -7.94
N PHE A 84 -17.71 -1.30 -8.77
CA PHE A 84 -16.89 -2.50 -8.85
C PHE A 84 -16.26 -2.84 -7.49
N TRP A 85 -15.54 -1.90 -6.88
CA TRP A 85 -14.87 -2.13 -5.60
C TRP A 85 -15.85 -2.22 -4.43
N GLN A 86 -16.97 -1.51 -4.47
CA GLN A 86 -18.05 -1.70 -3.50
C GLN A 86 -18.57 -3.15 -3.50
N SER A 87 -18.69 -3.77 -4.67
CA SER A 87 -19.14 -5.16 -4.78
C SER A 87 -18.12 -6.16 -4.23
N LYS A 88 -16.81 -5.83 -4.29
CA LYS A 88 -15.72 -6.70 -3.83
C LYS A 88 -15.37 -6.49 -2.35
N ALA A 89 -15.61 -5.29 -1.81
CA ALA A 89 -15.28 -4.90 -0.44
C ALA A 89 -16.16 -5.61 0.61
N ASN A 90 -15.84 -6.87 0.87
CA ASN A 90 -16.37 -7.70 1.94
C ASN A 90 -15.23 -8.61 2.44
N VAL A 91 -15.08 -8.77 3.76
CA VAL A 91 -13.99 -9.56 4.36
C VAL A 91 -13.91 -11.01 3.86
N SER A 92 -15.04 -11.59 3.45
CA SER A 92 -15.09 -12.98 2.98
C SER A 92 -14.74 -13.15 1.51
N SER A 93 -14.72 -12.06 0.73
CA SER A 93 -14.51 -12.11 -0.73
C SER A 93 -13.40 -11.21 -1.24
N LEU A 94 -13.00 -10.18 -0.48
CA LEU A 94 -11.90 -9.31 -0.87
C LEU A 94 -10.59 -10.07 -0.72
N SER A 95 -9.87 -10.21 -1.82
CA SER A 95 -8.54 -10.81 -1.86
C SER A 95 -7.75 -10.14 -2.97
N LEU A 96 -6.86 -9.22 -2.62
CA LEU A 96 -5.90 -8.62 -3.53
C LEU A 96 -4.71 -9.55 -3.73
N SER A 97 -4.07 -9.45 -4.88
CA SER A 97 -2.96 -10.30 -5.32
C SER A 97 -1.60 -9.77 -4.84
N GLU A 98 -0.98 -10.52 -3.92
CA GLU A 98 0.44 -10.35 -3.58
C GLU A 98 1.34 -10.66 -4.77
N GLN A 99 0.93 -11.59 -5.64
CA GLN A 99 1.71 -11.96 -6.82
C GLN A 99 1.84 -10.80 -7.80
N PHE A 100 0.74 -10.11 -8.06
CA PHE A 100 0.73 -8.94 -8.94
C PHE A 100 1.63 -7.84 -8.38
N LEU A 101 1.48 -7.54 -7.09
CA LEU A 101 2.32 -6.59 -6.38
C LEU A 101 3.80 -6.97 -6.56
N MET A 102 4.23 -8.13 -6.04
CA MET A 102 5.62 -8.56 -6.08
C MET A 102 6.26 -8.60 -7.47
N SER A 103 5.50 -9.01 -8.49
CA SER A 103 6.03 -9.12 -9.86
C SER A 103 6.23 -7.75 -10.50
N ASN A 104 5.52 -6.74 -10.01
CA ASN A 104 5.56 -5.37 -10.52
C ASN A 104 6.38 -4.44 -9.61
N SER A 105 6.67 -4.84 -8.37
CA SER A 105 7.56 -4.13 -7.44
C SER A 105 9.01 -4.14 -7.91
N ILE A 106 9.40 -3.17 -8.73
CA ILE A 106 10.79 -2.94 -9.13
C ILE A 106 11.32 -1.75 -8.32
N CYS A 107 11.73 -2.00 -7.08
CA CYS A 107 12.19 -0.94 -6.17
C CYS A 107 13.55 -1.26 -5.53
N LYS A 108 14.27 -0.20 -5.11
CA LYS A 108 15.49 -0.36 -4.30
C LYS A 108 15.11 -0.86 -2.91
N GLY A 109 15.19 -2.18 -2.72
CA GLY A 109 14.77 -2.84 -1.48
C GLY A 109 13.54 -3.72 -1.62
N CYS A 110 13.04 -3.97 -2.84
CA CYS A 110 12.03 -4.99 -3.15
C CYS A 110 12.73 -6.09 -3.95
N ASN A 111 13.01 -7.24 -3.32
CA ASN A 111 13.79 -8.31 -3.94
C ASN A 111 13.01 -9.62 -3.98
N TYR A 112 11.71 -9.52 -4.31
CA TYR A 112 10.84 -10.68 -4.49
C TYR A 112 10.89 -11.64 -3.29
N CYS A 113 11.41 -12.86 -3.45
CA CYS A 113 11.54 -13.83 -2.35
C CYS A 113 12.76 -13.65 -1.45
N ASN A 114 13.62 -12.66 -1.74
CA ASN A 114 14.80 -12.36 -0.92
C ASN A 114 14.52 -11.27 0.13
N GLY A 115 13.26 -10.87 0.30
CA GLY A 115 12.88 -9.84 1.25
C GLY A 115 12.48 -8.54 0.58
N GLY A 116 11.80 -7.72 1.37
CA GLY A 116 11.47 -6.36 0.97
C GLY A 116 11.05 -5.49 2.14
N ARG A 117 10.73 -4.24 1.83
CA ARG A 117 10.33 -3.21 2.78
C ARG A 117 8.94 -2.70 2.43
N PHE A 118 7.95 -2.99 3.27
CA PHE A 118 6.56 -2.59 3.02
C PHE A 118 6.41 -1.06 2.97
N ASP A 119 7.23 -0.32 3.71
CA ASP A 119 7.22 1.14 3.70
C ASP A 119 7.71 1.72 2.36
N ILE A 120 8.67 1.07 1.70
CA ILE A 120 9.09 1.43 0.35
C ILE A 120 8.05 0.97 -0.67
N GLU A 121 7.47 -0.22 -0.47
CA GLU A 121 6.40 -0.73 -1.33
C GLU A 121 5.21 0.23 -1.38
N LEU A 122 4.77 0.74 -0.22
CA LEU A 122 3.72 1.75 -0.11
C LEU A 122 4.02 3.02 -0.90
N ASN A 123 5.29 3.41 -0.96
CA ASN A 123 5.71 4.55 -1.78
C ASN A 123 5.54 4.29 -3.28
N LEU A 124 5.59 3.05 -3.76
CA LEU A 124 5.33 2.73 -5.19
C LEU A 124 3.86 2.95 -5.60
N ILE A 125 2.97 3.00 -4.61
CA ILE A 125 1.51 3.06 -4.77
C ILE A 125 1.00 4.51 -4.64
N ILE A 126 1.80 5.38 -4.01
CA ILE A 126 1.46 6.78 -3.80
C ILE A 126 2.01 7.57 -5.00
N PRO A 127 1.16 8.19 -5.85
CA PRO A 127 1.62 8.97 -6.98
C PRO A 127 2.36 10.21 -6.47
N PHE A 128 3.70 10.19 -6.48
CA PHE A 128 4.49 11.32 -6.04
C PHE A 128 4.40 12.49 -7.03
N ASN A 129 4.58 13.70 -6.52
CA ASN A 129 4.84 14.84 -7.39
C ASN A 129 6.20 14.64 -8.10
N GLN A 130 6.33 15.28 -9.26
CA GLN A 130 7.46 15.22 -10.21
C GLN A 130 8.89 15.33 -9.62
N TYR A 131 9.06 15.77 -8.36
CA TYR A 131 10.37 16.08 -7.78
C TYR A 131 11.12 14.86 -7.19
N GLN A 132 10.46 13.74 -6.89
CA GLN A 132 11.15 12.51 -6.43
C GLN A 132 11.47 11.49 -7.53
N ILE A 133 10.96 11.68 -8.74
CA ILE A 133 11.32 10.88 -9.93
C ILE A 133 12.85 10.91 -10.17
N MET A 134 13.52 11.98 -9.74
CA MET A 134 14.99 12.12 -9.84
C MET A 134 15.79 11.19 -8.92
N ILE A 135 15.23 10.66 -7.84
CA ILE A 135 15.96 9.82 -6.88
C ILE A 135 15.81 8.32 -7.21
N PHE A 136 14.71 7.92 -7.86
CA PHE A 136 14.43 6.53 -8.23
C PHE A 136 13.89 6.41 -9.67
N PRO A 137 14.73 6.63 -10.70
CA PRO A 137 14.31 6.76 -12.11
C PRO A 137 13.84 5.45 -12.79
N SER A 138 13.60 4.37 -12.04
CA SER A 138 13.18 3.07 -12.59
C SER A 138 11.94 2.48 -11.89
N LEU A 139 11.17 3.30 -11.17
CA LEU A 139 9.92 2.85 -10.57
C LEU A 139 8.83 2.95 -11.64
N ASP A 140 8.51 1.84 -12.29
CA ASP A 140 7.22 1.77 -12.99
C ASP A 140 6.14 1.82 -11.89
N GLU A 141 5.39 2.92 -11.85
CA GLU A 141 4.37 3.15 -10.83
C GLU A 141 3.31 2.05 -10.89
N ILE A 142 2.94 1.50 -9.72
CA ILE A 142 1.85 0.54 -9.63
C ILE A 142 0.54 1.35 -9.65
N GLN A 143 -0.09 1.42 -10.83
CA GLN A 143 -1.29 2.23 -11.06
C GLN A 143 -2.57 1.63 -10.45
N THR A 144 -2.55 0.34 -10.11
CA THR A 144 -3.68 -0.34 -9.46
C THR A 144 -3.21 -1.61 -8.75
N PHE A 145 -4.01 -2.08 -7.81
CA PHE A 145 -3.94 -3.46 -7.34
C PHE A 145 -4.79 -4.37 -8.20
N GLU A 146 -4.49 -5.66 -8.09
CA GLU A 146 -5.24 -6.72 -8.74
C GLU A 146 -5.86 -7.67 -7.74
N LEU A 147 -6.84 -8.44 -8.20
CA LEU A 147 -7.47 -9.49 -7.40
C LEU A 147 -6.68 -10.81 -7.51
N THR A 148 -6.66 -11.58 -6.42
CA THR A 148 -6.03 -12.91 -6.39
C THR A 148 -6.61 -13.86 -7.46
N GLU A 149 -7.87 -13.69 -7.84
CA GLU A 149 -8.51 -14.48 -8.90
C GLU A 149 -7.85 -14.26 -10.28
N ASN A 150 -7.31 -13.06 -10.53
CA ASN A 150 -6.61 -12.74 -11.77
C ASN A 150 -5.15 -13.19 -11.72
N PHE A 151 -4.50 -13.05 -10.56
CA PHE A 151 -3.10 -13.42 -10.34
C PHE A 151 -2.93 -14.19 -9.03
N PRO A 152 -3.17 -15.51 -9.02
CA PRO A 152 -3.00 -16.32 -7.82
C PRO A 152 -1.55 -16.33 -7.33
N TYR A 153 -1.35 -16.40 -6.02
CA TYR A 153 -0.02 -16.45 -5.41
C TYR A 153 0.75 -17.71 -5.83
N LYS A 154 1.77 -17.53 -6.67
CA LYS A 154 2.62 -18.57 -7.26
C LYS A 154 4.04 -18.04 -7.43
N TYR A 155 4.70 -17.74 -6.31
CA TYR A 155 5.99 -17.05 -6.30
C TYR A 155 7.07 -17.79 -7.10
N SER A 156 7.13 -19.12 -7.00
CA SER A 156 8.15 -19.92 -7.69
C SER A 156 8.01 -19.87 -9.21
N ALA A 157 6.78 -19.88 -9.72
CA ALA A 157 6.49 -19.86 -11.15
C ALA A 157 6.78 -18.52 -11.82
N ASN A 158 6.78 -17.42 -11.05
CA ASN A 158 6.93 -16.06 -11.58
C ASN A 158 8.31 -15.45 -11.27
N PHE A 159 9.18 -16.15 -10.55
CA PHE A 159 10.48 -15.61 -10.13
C PHE A 159 11.41 -15.29 -11.31
N ASP A 160 11.45 -16.14 -12.32
CA ASP A 160 12.31 -15.91 -13.50
C ASP A 160 11.78 -14.77 -14.37
N ASN A 161 10.46 -14.62 -14.48
CA ASN A 161 9.84 -13.46 -15.14
C ASN A 161 10.22 -12.16 -14.43
N TRP A 162 10.12 -12.13 -13.09
CA TRP A 162 10.51 -10.96 -12.31
C TRP A 162 11.99 -10.63 -12.47
N LYS A 163 12.90 -11.62 -12.46
CA LYS A 163 14.34 -11.40 -12.73
C LYS A 163 14.59 -10.78 -14.10
N GLN A 164 13.80 -11.16 -15.10
CA GLN A 164 13.85 -10.62 -16.45
C GLN A 164 13.10 -9.29 -16.60
N ARG A 165 12.56 -8.74 -15.51
CA ARG A 165 11.75 -7.51 -15.47
C ARG A 165 10.50 -7.59 -16.35
N ILE A 166 9.93 -8.79 -16.48
CA ILE A 166 8.65 -8.99 -17.15
C ILE A 166 7.55 -8.74 -16.13
N GLN A 167 6.88 -7.59 -16.27
CA GLN A 167 5.76 -7.20 -15.41
C GLN A 167 4.45 -7.87 -15.85
N LEU A 168 3.58 -8.10 -14.86
CA LEU A 168 2.22 -8.55 -15.07
C LEU A 168 1.36 -7.37 -15.50
N LYS A 169 0.61 -7.52 -16.58
CA LYS A 169 -0.35 -6.51 -17.06
C LYS A 169 -1.68 -6.69 -16.34
N SER A 170 -2.24 -5.59 -15.83
CA SER A 170 -3.56 -5.60 -15.20
C SER A 170 -4.63 -6.16 -16.16
N VAL A 171 -5.54 -6.95 -15.60
CA VAL A 171 -6.76 -7.50 -16.23
C VAL A 171 -7.97 -6.62 -15.89
N LEU A 172 -7.90 -5.81 -14.83
CA LEU A 172 -8.96 -4.85 -14.49
C LEU A 172 -9.17 -3.84 -15.63
N ASP A 173 -10.44 -3.44 -15.82
CA ASP A 173 -10.78 -2.27 -16.60
C ASP A 173 -10.13 -1.01 -15.99
N ILE A 174 -9.64 -0.10 -16.83
CA ILE A 174 -8.96 1.13 -16.38
C ILE A 174 -9.85 2.00 -15.47
N ASN A 175 -11.17 1.98 -15.66
CA ASN A 175 -12.12 2.70 -14.79
C ASN A 175 -12.23 2.09 -13.39
N ASN A 176 -11.69 0.88 -13.20
CA ASN A 176 -11.60 0.17 -11.94
C ASN A 176 -10.21 0.22 -11.32
N TYR A 177 -9.27 0.98 -11.89
CA TYR A 177 -7.97 1.17 -11.25
C TYR A 177 -8.15 1.88 -9.92
N LEU A 178 -7.50 1.34 -8.89
CA LEU A 178 -7.60 1.87 -7.53
C LEU A 178 -6.24 1.90 -6.86
N THR A 179 -5.88 3.10 -6.42
CA THR A 179 -4.87 3.33 -5.39
C THR A 179 -5.61 3.83 -4.14
N PRO A 180 -5.84 3.00 -3.11
CA PRO A 180 -6.70 3.36 -1.98
C PRO A 180 -6.01 4.31 -0.99
N VAL A 181 -5.04 5.09 -1.46
CA VAL A 181 -4.30 6.09 -0.70
C VAL A 181 -4.53 7.45 -1.34
N GLN A 182 -5.01 8.40 -0.55
CA GLN A 182 -5.17 9.78 -0.97
C GLN A 182 -4.02 10.61 -0.40
N ILE A 183 -3.37 11.39 -1.27
CA ILE A 183 -2.44 12.44 -0.83
C ILE A 183 -3.29 13.66 -0.48
N LEU A 184 -3.33 14.02 0.79
CA LEU A 184 -3.95 15.26 1.22
C LEU A 184 -2.90 16.37 1.14
N THR A 185 -2.94 17.17 0.06
CA THR A 185 -2.11 18.38 -0.04
C THR A 185 -2.76 19.51 0.74
N ASN A 186 -2.36 19.73 2.00
CA ASN A 186 -2.74 20.95 2.71
C ASN A 186 -1.81 22.09 2.24
N LYS A 187 -2.35 23.06 1.48
CA LYS A 187 -1.56 24.19 0.95
C LYS A 187 -1.08 25.19 2.03
N ASN A 188 -1.58 25.10 3.27
CA ASN A 188 -1.45 26.19 4.24
C ASN A 188 -0.96 25.79 5.66
N GLU A 189 -0.53 24.56 5.89
CA GLU A 189 -0.03 24.17 7.22
C GLU A 189 1.41 23.65 7.11
N LYS A 190 2.33 24.39 7.73
CA LYS A 190 3.68 23.91 7.98
C LYS A 190 3.54 22.69 8.88
N CYS A 191 3.99 21.53 8.41
CA CYS A 191 4.02 20.31 9.20
C CYS A 191 4.83 20.59 10.51
N GLY A 192 4.14 20.65 11.67
CA GLY A 192 4.75 20.75 13.00
C GLY A 192 4.85 22.14 13.67
N GLN A 193 3.85 23.01 13.54
CA GLN A 193 3.68 24.18 14.43
C GLN A 193 2.26 24.28 14.97
#